data_AF-A0A843V3J6-F1
#
_entry.id   AF-A0A843V3J6-F1
#
_cell.length_a   1.000
_cell.length_b   1.000
_cell.length_c   1.000
_cell.angle_alpha   90.00
_cell.angle_beta   90.00
_cell.angle_gamma   90.00
#
_symmetry.space_group_name_H-M   'P 1'
#
loop_
_entity.id
_entity.type
_entity.pdbx_description
1 polymer ?
#
loop_
_entity_poly.entity_id
_entity_poly.type
_entity_poly.pdbx_seq_one_letter_code
_entity_poly.pdbx_strand_id
1 'polypeptide(L)'
;MAHHYPLPICGTAAAAAAAAAMAGCDGGARTPGRGEKETKKAARLAMMELSNMISVPMSLHAVVRLNVPEAIYQSGLNAPLTAAEILARLVPPPPSPALADPSILQRMLRMLTSHGVFREHLAGDGERRYSLTDVGMTLVAGADGEGSESYAPYVLQHHQEALVRAWPLLHEAVLDPTAGPFARANGGVPAYAYYGKDPKANVLMQRAMTGLSEPFMEALVEHAEAERGAGGLFDGVGKLVDVGGSSGACLNMIMKRVPEVTAGVNFDLPDVVALAPNFPERFR
;
A
#
# COMPACT_ATOMS: atom_id res chain seq x y z
N MET A 1 16.63 16.26 22.40
CA MET A 1 15.36 16.86 21.94
C MET A 1 14.75 15.89 20.94
N ALA A 2 13.73 15.14 21.34
CA ALA A 2 13.06 14.18 20.47
C ALA A 2 12.08 14.95 19.56
N HIS A 3 12.39 15.02 18.27
CA HIS A 3 11.49 15.60 17.29
C HIS A 3 10.30 14.65 17.09
N HIS A 4 9.14 15.04 17.60
CA HIS A 4 7.85 14.47 17.21
C HIS A 4 7.57 14.86 15.75
N TYR A 5 7.89 13.98 14.80
CA TYR A 5 7.30 14.04 13.47
C TYR A 5 5.96 13.30 13.52
N PRO A 6 4.81 13.99 13.45
CA PRO A 6 3.54 13.31 13.23
C PRO A 6 3.59 12.67 11.84
N LEU A 7 3.28 11.37 11.75
CA LEU A 7 3.06 10.70 10.47
C LEU A 7 1.99 11.49 9.69
N PRO A 8 2.21 11.81 8.41
CA PRO A 8 1.15 12.36 7.59
C PRO A 8 0.03 11.33 7.51
N ILE A 9 -1.15 11.72 7.95
CA ILE A 9 -2.38 10.95 7.78
C ILE A 9 -2.61 10.87 6.27
N CYS A 10 -2.13 9.79 5.62
CA CYS A 10 -2.31 9.52 4.20
C CYS A 10 -3.77 9.13 3.94
N GLY A 11 -4.68 10.11 4.06
CA GLY A 11 -6.12 9.96 3.87
C GLY A 11 -6.80 11.18 3.26
N THR A 12 -6.05 12.25 2.98
CA THR A 12 -6.60 13.53 2.49
C THR A 12 -7.19 13.43 1.08
N ALA A 13 -6.65 12.56 0.21
CA ALA A 13 -7.18 12.39 -1.15
C ALA A 13 -8.51 11.61 -1.18
N ALA A 14 -8.65 10.56 -0.36
CA ALA A 14 -9.88 9.75 -0.31
C ALA A 14 -11.04 10.47 0.39
N ALA A 15 -10.74 11.29 1.40
CA ALA A 15 -11.74 12.10 2.10
C ALA A 15 -12.34 13.21 1.20
N ALA A 16 -11.54 13.77 0.27
CA ALA A 16 -12.01 14.82 -0.65
C ALA A 16 -13.07 14.30 -1.64
N ALA A 17 -12.95 13.06 -2.11
CA ALA A 17 -13.92 12.45 -3.01
C ALA A 17 -15.27 12.14 -2.32
N ALA A 18 -15.25 11.75 -1.05
CA ALA A 18 -16.46 11.51 -0.27
C ALA A 18 -17.20 12.82 0.12
N ALA A 19 -16.45 13.91 0.36
CA ALA A 19 -17.02 15.21 0.72
C ALA A 19 -17.78 15.87 -0.45
N ALA A 20 -17.32 15.69 -1.69
CA ALA A 20 -17.96 16.24 -2.88
C ALA A 20 -19.35 15.64 -3.17
N ALA A 21 -19.62 14.41 -2.69
CA ALA A 21 -20.91 13.74 -2.87
C ALA A 21 -22.00 14.20 -1.87
N MET A 22 -21.64 14.93 -0.81
CA MET A 22 -22.52 15.26 0.31
C MET A 22 -23.03 16.72 0.30
N ALA A 23 -22.52 17.57 -0.59
CA ALA A 23 -22.80 19.01 -0.62
C ALA A 23 -24.07 19.39 -1.43
N GLY A 24 -25.20 18.77 -1.09
CA GLY A 24 -26.49 19.09 -1.71
C GLY A 24 -27.64 18.97 -0.72
N CYS A 25 -27.73 19.90 0.24
CA CYS A 25 -28.90 20.05 1.11
C CYS A 25 -29.56 21.40 0.84
N ASP A 26 -30.81 21.38 0.38
CA ASP A 26 -31.72 22.51 0.58
C ASP A 26 -33.02 22.02 1.21
N GLY A 27 -33.52 22.81 2.15
CA GLY A 27 -34.47 22.43 3.18
C GLY A 27 -35.95 22.52 2.76
N GLY A 28 -36.78 21.76 3.47
CA GLY A 28 -38.23 21.89 3.43
C GLY A 28 -38.92 20.61 3.89
N ALA A 29 -39.55 20.66 5.07
CA ALA A 29 -40.25 19.53 5.66
C ALA A 29 -41.35 18.98 4.73
N ARG A 30 -41.13 17.78 4.18
CA ARG A 30 -42.15 16.94 3.53
C ARG A 30 -42.19 15.58 4.23
N THR A 31 -43.40 15.05 4.38
CA THR A 31 -43.63 13.64 4.74
C THR A 31 -42.76 12.72 3.89
N PRO A 32 -42.15 11.64 4.44
CA PRO A 32 -41.12 10.89 3.71
C PRO A 32 -41.70 10.22 2.48
N GLY A 33 -41.46 10.83 1.32
CA GLY A 33 -41.73 10.24 0.03
C GLY A 33 -40.89 8.97 -0.16
N ARG A 34 -41.28 8.12 -1.11
CA ARG A 34 -40.54 6.91 -1.51
C ARG A 34 -39.03 7.15 -1.67
N GLY A 35 -38.63 8.31 -2.19
CA GLY A 35 -37.23 8.73 -2.30
C GLY A 35 -36.49 8.84 -0.96
N GLU A 36 -37.10 9.41 0.09
CA GLU A 36 -36.44 9.53 1.41
C GLU A 36 -36.26 8.16 2.09
N LYS A 37 -37.18 7.22 1.86
CA LYS A 37 -37.05 5.82 2.32
C LYS A 37 -35.92 5.09 1.59
N GLU A 38 -35.74 5.35 0.29
CA GLU A 38 -34.65 4.80 -0.52
C GLU A 38 -33.30 5.40 -0.08
N THR A 39 -33.23 6.70 0.23
CA THR A 39 -32.03 7.36 0.81
C THR A 39 -31.64 6.75 2.16
N LYS A 40 -32.58 6.51 3.07
CA LYS A 40 -32.30 5.87 4.38
C LYS A 40 -31.80 4.43 4.25
N LYS A 41 -32.24 3.69 3.21
CA LYS A 41 -31.73 2.35 2.92
C LYS A 41 -30.30 2.40 2.38
N ALA A 42 -30.02 3.29 1.43
CA ALA A 42 -28.66 3.48 0.90
C ALA A 42 -27.66 3.88 2.00
N ALA A 43 -28.04 4.81 2.89
CA ALA A 43 -27.20 5.20 4.02
C ALA A 43 -26.88 4.04 4.98
N ARG A 44 -27.85 3.14 5.23
CA ARG A 44 -27.62 1.95 6.06
C ARG A 44 -26.68 0.95 5.39
N LEU A 45 -26.81 0.75 4.08
CA LEU A 45 -25.90 -0.09 3.31
C LEU A 45 -24.47 0.47 3.34
N ALA A 46 -24.31 1.78 3.14
CA ALA A 46 -23.00 2.44 3.23
C ALA A 46 -22.37 2.29 4.63
N MET A 47 -23.14 2.48 5.70
CA MET A 47 -22.61 2.26 7.07
C MET A 47 -22.23 0.79 7.31
N MET A 48 -23.01 -0.15 6.78
CA MET A 48 -22.67 -1.57 6.84
C MET A 48 -21.37 -1.88 6.09
N GLU A 49 -21.17 -1.30 4.91
CA GLU A 49 -19.93 -1.44 4.13
C GLU A 49 -18.73 -0.88 4.92
N LEU A 50 -18.83 0.36 5.41
CA LEU A 50 -17.78 1.00 6.21
C LEU A 50 -17.43 0.18 7.46
N SER A 51 -18.44 -0.35 8.15
CA SER A 51 -18.24 -1.14 9.37
C SER A 51 -17.52 -2.48 9.11
N ASN A 52 -17.67 -3.03 7.90
CA ASN A 52 -17.04 -4.28 7.49
C ASN A 52 -15.77 -4.08 6.67
N MET A 53 -15.39 -2.83 6.36
CA MET A 53 -14.31 -2.51 5.43
C MET A 53 -12.97 -3.12 5.83
N ILE A 54 -12.74 -3.39 7.12
CA ILE A 54 -11.56 -4.11 7.63
C ILE A 54 -11.32 -5.46 6.95
N SER A 55 -12.37 -6.14 6.45
CA SER A 55 -12.19 -7.43 5.76
C SER A 55 -11.36 -7.31 4.48
N VAL A 56 -11.43 -6.16 3.81
CA VAL A 56 -10.74 -5.90 2.53
C VAL A 56 -9.22 -5.88 2.71
N PRO A 57 -8.62 -4.94 3.48
CA PRO A 57 -7.19 -4.90 3.69
C PRO A 57 -6.66 -6.15 4.41
N MET A 58 -7.43 -6.74 5.32
CA MET A 58 -6.98 -7.94 6.03
C MET A 58 -6.95 -9.19 5.14
N SER A 59 -7.85 -9.32 4.17
CA SER A 59 -7.73 -10.40 3.18
C SER A 59 -6.63 -10.12 2.17
N LEU A 60 -6.44 -8.85 1.77
CA LEU A 60 -5.30 -8.45 0.92
C LEU A 60 -3.98 -8.81 1.60
N HIS A 61 -3.84 -8.47 2.87
CA HIS A 61 -2.72 -8.87 3.71
C HIS A 61 -2.56 -10.40 3.78
N ALA A 62 -3.65 -11.15 3.92
CA ALA A 62 -3.59 -12.61 3.95
C ALA A 62 -3.11 -13.22 2.63
N VAL A 63 -3.62 -12.78 1.47
CA VAL A 63 -3.19 -13.30 0.17
C VAL A 63 -1.74 -12.94 -0.14
N VAL A 64 -1.28 -11.75 0.27
CA VAL A 64 0.13 -11.35 0.17
C VAL A 64 1.00 -12.22 1.08
N ARG A 65 0.60 -12.46 2.34
CA ARG A 65 1.33 -13.37 3.25
C ARG A 65 1.42 -14.80 2.74
N LEU A 66 0.42 -15.24 1.99
CA LEU A 66 0.39 -16.55 1.35
C LEU A 66 1.19 -16.59 0.04
N ASN A 67 1.72 -15.46 -0.44
CA ASN A 67 2.42 -15.35 -1.73
C ASN A 67 1.53 -15.71 -2.93
N VAL A 68 0.23 -15.38 -2.84
CA VAL A 68 -0.75 -15.71 -3.89
C VAL A 68 -0.51 -14.97 -5.21
N PRO A 69 -0.22 -13.65 -5.24
CA PRO A 69 0.04 -12.97 -6.51
C PRO A 69 1.19 -13.61 -7.30
N GLU A 70 2.27 -13.94 -6.61
CA GLU A 70 3.46 -14.62 -7.15
C GLU A 70 3.15 -16.04 -7.59
N ALA A 71 2.31 -16.79 -6.86
CA ALA A 71 1.87 -18.12 -7.26
C ALA A 71 1.03 -18.10 -8.55
N ILE A 72 0.24 -17.05 -8.77
CA ILE A 72 -0.48 -16.83 -10.04
C ILE A 72 0.51 -16.49 -11.15
N TYR A 73 1.49 -15.63 -10.88
CA TYR A 73 2.45 -15.13 -11.87
C TYR A 73 3.73 -15.98 -12.02
N GLN A 74 3.83 -17.15 -11.39
CA GLN A 74 5.07 -17.91 -11.22
C GLN A 74 5.85 -18.21 -12.52
N SER A 75 5.16 -18.30 -13.67
CA SER A 75 5.77 -18.53 -14.99
C SER A 75 5.93 -17.27 -15.85
N GLY A 76 5.76 -16.08 -15.26
CA GLY A 76 5.61 -14.82 -15.99
C GLY A 76 4.29 -14.71 -16.76
N LEU A 77 3.41 -15.70 -16.61
CA LEU A 77 2.11 -15.75 -17.27
C LEU A 77 1.03 -15.53 -16.24
N ASN A 78 0.23 -14.48 -16.43
CA ASN A 78 -0.94 -14.17 -15.61
C ASN A 78 -2.17 -15.02 -16.04
N ALA A 79 -1.96 -16.34 -16.17
CA ALA A 79 -3.00 -17.27 -16.62
C ALA A 79 -4.07 -17.46 -15.53
N PRO A 80 -5.37 -17.57 -15.86
CA PRO A 80 -6.42 -17.82 -14.87
C PRO A 80 -6.27 -19.19 -14.19
N LEU A 81 -6.23 -19.21 -12.84
CA LEU A 81 -6.09 -20.42 -12.03
C LEU A 81 -7.23 -20.61 -11.03
N THR A 82 -7.62 -21.85 -10.77
CA THR A 82 -8.50 -22.19 -9.66
C THR A 82 -7.81 -21.93 -8.31
N ALA A 83 -8.59 -21.78 -7.23
CA ALA A 83 -8.02 -21.63 -5.89
C ALA A 83 -7.17 -22.86 -5.47
N ALA A 84 -7.52 -24.06 -5.94
CA ALA A 84 -6.76 -25.28 -5.66
C ALA A 84 -5.39 -25.27 -6.37
N GLU A 85 -5.36 -24.85 -7.64
CA GLU A 85 -4.10 -24.69 -8.39
C GLU A 85 -3.20 -23.62 -7.79
N ILE A 86 -3.77 -22.50 -7.32
CA ILE A 86 -3.00 -21.46 -6.61
C ILE A 86 -2.38 -22.04 -5.33
N LEU A 87 -3.16 -22.77 -4.52
CA LEU A 87 -2.64 -23.40 -3.29
C LEU A 87 -1.49 -24.38 -3.57
N ALA A 88 -1.56 -25.13 -4.67
CA ALA A 88 -0.51 -26.05 -5.08
C ALA A 88 0.77 -25.36 -5.54
N ARG A 89 0.70 -24.06 -5.91
CA ARG A 89 1.82 -23.24 -6.39
C ARG A 89 2.45 -22.34 -5.33
N LEU A 90 1.91 -22.30 -4.11
CA LEU A 90 2.44 -21.41 -3.07
C LEU A 90 3.89 -21.75 -2.73
N VAL A 91 4.69 -20.70 -2.56
CA VAL A 91 6.08 -20.78 -2.11
C VAL A 91 6.25 -19.85 -0.91
N PRO A 92 6.60 -20.37 0.28
CA PRO A 92 6.71 -21.79 0.61
C PRO A 92 5.35 -22.53 0.59
N PRO A 93 5.32 -23.87 0.42
CA PRO A 93 4.07 -24.62 0.46
C PRO A 93 3.43 -24.58 1.86
N PRO A 94 2.11 -24.83 1.98
CA PRO A 94 1.43 -24.87 3.27
C PRO A 94 2.08 -25.91 4.21
N PRO A 95 2.21 -25.64 5.52
CA PRO A 95 2.76 -26.60 6.48
C PRO A 95 1.98 -27.91 6.56
N SER A 96 0.69 -27.88 6.21
CA SER A 96 -0.19 -29.05 6.16
C SER A 96 -1.08 -28.95 4.92
N PRO A 97 -0.59 -29.35 3.73
CA PRO A 97 -1.32 -29.22 2.48
C PRO A 97 -2.69 -29.93 2.48
N ALA A 98 -2.79 -31.06 3.20
CA ALA A 98 -4.04 -31.81 3.35
C ALA A 98 -5.13 -31.05 4.14
N LEU A 99 -4.77 -30.02 4.91
CA LEU A 99 -5.70 -29.17 5.65
C LEU A 99 -6.00 -27.84 4.94
N ALA A 100 -5.29 -27.53 3.85
CA ALA A 100 -5.52 -26.32 3.09
C ALA A 100 -6.85 -26.45 2.35
N ASP A 101 -7.76 -25.50 2.57
CA ASP A 101 -9.08 -25.49 1.96
C ASP A 101 -9.14 -24.44 0.83
N PRO A 102 -9.18 -24.87 -0.46
CA PRO A 102 -9.32 -23.97 -1.59
C PRO A 102 -10.55 -23.06 -1.52
N SER A 103 -11.63 -23.50 -0.85
CA SER A 103 -12.86 -22.72 -0.73
C SER A 103 -12.69 -21.47 0.14
N ILE A 104 -11.82 -21.52 1.15
CA ILE A 104 -11.47 -20.38 2.00
C ILE A 104 -10.68 -19.35 1.19
N LEU A 105 -9.68 -19.80 0.43
CA LEU A 105 -8.92 -18.93 -0.47
C LEU A 105 -9.84 -18.29 -1.52
N GLN A 106 -10.70 -19.08 -2.16
CA GLN A 106 -11.66 -18.60 -3.16
C GLN A 106 -12.55 -17.47 -2.62
N ARG A 107 -12.98 -17.53 -1.35
CA ARG A 107 -13.79 -16.46 -0.73
C ARG A 107 -13.00 -15.15 -0.60
N MET A 108 -11.72 -15.22 -0.24
CA MET A 108 -10.84 -14.05 -0.18
C MET A 108 -10.59 -13.48 -1.58
N LEU A 109 -10.26 -14.33 -2.55
CA LEU A 109 -10.05 -13.94 -3.94
C LEU A 109 -11.28 -13.23 -4.52
N ARG A 110 -12.47 -13.80 -4.31
CA ARG A 110 -13.73 -13.23 -4.81
C ARG A 110 -14.08 -11.87 -4.19
N MET A 111 -13.77 -11.67 -2.92
CA MET A 111 -13.93 -10.35 -2.31
C MET A 111 -12.91 -9.36 -2.90
N LEU A 112 -11.65 -9.75 -3.05
CA LEU A 112 -10.64 -8.88 -3.66
C LEU A 112 -10.88 -8.64 -5.16
N THR A 113 -11.63 -9.51 -5.85
CA THR A 113 -12.17 -9.25 -7.19
C THR A 113 -13.13 -8.08 -7.20
N SER A 114 -14.01 -7.91 -6.21
CA SER A 114 -14.91 -6.74 -6.17
C SER A 114 -14.19 -5.42 -5.91
N HIS A 115 -12.94 -5.48 -5.45
CA HIS A 115 -12.04 -4.33 -5.31
C HIS A 115 -10.99 -4.25 -6.43
N GLY A 116 -11.17 -5.04 -7.50
CA GLY A 116 -10.37 -4.93 -8.70
C GLY A 116 -8.94 -5.48 -8.58
N VAL A 117 -8.59 -6.22 -7.54
CA VAL A 117 -7.25 -6.84 -7.40
C VAL A 117 -7.10 -8.08 -8.29
N PHE A 118 -8.16 -8.88 -8.36
CA PHE A 118 -8.21 -10.08 -9.20
C PHE A 118 -9.32 -9.96 -10.24
N ARG A 119 -9.13 -10.60 -11.39
CA ARG A 119 -10.19 -10.86 -12.36
C ARG A 119 -10.70 -12.28 -12.16
N GLU A 120 -12.00 -12.42 -11.97
CA GLU A 120 -12.66 -13.72 -11.92
C GLU A 120 -13.10 -14.16 -13.32
N HIS A 121 -12.85 -15.43 -13.62
CA HIS A 121 -13.22 -16.10 -14.86
C HIS A 121 -14.08 -17.30 -14.50
N LEU A 122 -15.26 -17.40 -15.11
CA LEU A 122 -16.17 -18.54 -14.94
C LEU A 122 -16.11 -19.39 -16.21
N ALA A 123 -15.61 -20.62 -16.10
CA ALA A 123 -15.61 -21.53 -17.24
C ALA A 123 -16.92 -22.32 -17.33
N GLY A 124 -17.11 -23.04 -18.43
CA GLY A 124 -18.32 -23.83 -18.69
C GLY A 124 -18.55 -24.98 -17.72
N ASP A 125 -17.55 -25.36 -16.93
CA ASP A 125 -17.61 -26.35 -15.84
C ASP A 125 -18.15 -25.78 -14.52
N GLY A 126 -18.37 -24.45 -14.44
CA GLY A 126 -18.80 -23.75 -13.23
C GLY A 126 -17.66 -23.47 -12.24
N GLU A 127 -16.42 -23.84 -12.54
CA GLU A 127 -15.26 -23.54 -11.71
C GLU A 127 -14.81 -22.08 -11.90
N ARG A 128 -14.49 -21.43 -10.78
CA ARG A 128 -13.97 -20.07 -10.73
C ARG A 128 -12.45 -20.10 -10.82
N ARG A 129 -11.94 -19.33 -11.77
CA ARG A 129 -10.51 -19.12 -11.98
C ARG A 129 -10.17 -17.64 -11.80
N TYR A 130 -8.96 -17.35 -11.37
CA TYR A 130 -8.51 -16.02 -11.00
C TYR A 130 -7.21 -15.69 -11.71
N SER A 131 -7.14 -14.50 -12.28
CA SER A 131 -5.89 -13.87 -12.71
C SER A 131 -5.74 -12.52 -12.00
N LEU A 132 -4.55 -11.93 -12.01
CA LEU A 132 -4.33 -10.58 -11.51
C LEU A 132 -4.90 -9.56 -12.52
N THR A 133 -5.39 -8.43 -12.03
CA THR A 133 -5.58 -7.21 -12.84
C THR A 133 -4.30 -6.37 -12.81
N ASP A 134 -4.30 -5.20 -13.46
CA ASP A 134 -3.19 -4.24 -13.36
C ASP A 134 -2.94 -3.83 -11.89
N VAL A 135 -4.00 -3.67 -11.08
CA VAL A 135 -3.88 -3.41 -9.63
C VAL A 135 -3.27 -4.60 -8.89
N GLY A 136 -3.65 -5.83 -9.24
CA GLY A 136 -3.08 -7.03 -8.64
C GLY A 136 -1.62 -7.25 -9.05
N MET A 137 -1.25 -6.86 -10.26
CA MET A 137 0.12 -6.99 -10.79
C MET A 137 1.12 -6.16 -10.00
N THR A 138 0.70 -5.03 -9.41
CA THR A 138 1.59 -4.22 -8.55
C THR A 138 2.04 -4.96 -7.28
N LEU A 139 1.42 -6.09 -6.94
CA LEU A 139 1.83 -6.93 -5.81
C LEU A 139 2.97 -7.89 -6.17
N VAL A 140 3.23 -8.12 -7.46
CA VAL A 140 4.23 -9.07 -7.94
C VAL A 140 5.56 -8.37 -8.17
N ALA A 141 6.61 -8.84 -7.49
CA ALA A 141 7.96 -8.29 -7.69
C ALA A 141 8.46 -8.52 -9.12
N GLY A 142 9.06 -7.49 -9.74
CA GLY A 142 9.61 -7.58 -11.09
C GLY A 142 8.59 -7.56 -12.23
N ALA A 143 7.29 -7.40 -11.94
CA ALA A 143 6.24 -7.33 -12.96
C ALA A 143 6.46 -6.14 -13.94
N ASP A 144 6.96 -5.03 -13.42
CA ASP A 144 7.19 -3.79 -14.18
C ASP A 144 8.65 -3.66 -14.68
N GLY A 145 9.45 -4.73 -14.56
CA GLY A 145 10.84 -4.77 -14.98
C GLY A 145 11.80 -5.27 -13.90
N GLU A 146 12.99 -5.69 -14.32
CA GLU A 146 14.02 -6.27 -13.44
C GLU A 146 14.42 -5.29 -12.33
N GLY A 147 14.25 -5.70 -11.08
CA GLY A 147 14.61 -4.90 -9.90
C GLY A 147 13.51 -3.99 -9.35
N SER A 148 12.32 -3.95 -9.96
CA SER A 148 11.16 -3.21 -9.39
C SER A 148 10.65 -3.88 -8.10
N GLU A 149 10.54 -3.08 -7.03
CA GLU A 149 9.95 -3.53 -5.76
C GLU A 149 8.43 -3.53 -5.88
N SER A 150 7.76 -4.53 -5.32
CA SER A 150 6.30 -4.60 -5.36
C SER A 150 5.66 -3.79 -4.25
N TYR A 151 4.34 -3.60 -4.32
CA TYR A 151 3.54 -2.99 -3.26
C TYR A 151 3.26 -3.97 -2.09
N ALA A 152 3.66 -5.24 -2.22
CA ALA A 152 3.39 -6.28 -1.24
C ALA A 152 4.04 -6.00 0.14
N PRO A 153 5.32 -5.57 0.25
CA PRO A 153 5.92 -5.14 1.51
C PRO A 153 5.12 -4.01 2.18
N TYR A 154 4.57 -3.07 1.41
CA TYR A 154 3.75 -1.98 1.93
C TYR A 154 2.45 -2.50 2.57
N VAL A 155 1.76 -3.43 1.89
CA VAL A 155 0.57 -4.10 2.44
C VAL A 155 0.90 -4.83 3.75
N LEU A 156 1.99 -5.60 3.77
CA LEU A 156 2.46 -6.32 4.97
C LEU A 156 2.77 -5.37 6.11
N GLN A 157 3.47 -4.27 5.82
CA GLN A 157 3.86 -3.31 6.84
C GLN A 157 2.68 -2.54 7.42
N HIS A 158 1.74 -2.10 6.57
CA HIS A 158 0.58 -1.30 6.99
C HIS A 158 -0.48 -2.10 7.75
N HIS A 159 -0.42 -3.43 7.69
CA HIS A 159 -1.38 -4.32 8.36
C HIS A 159 -0.71 -5.30 9.33
N GLN A 160 0.51 -5.02 9.75
CA GLN A 160 1.16 -5.77 10.82
C GLN A 160 0.41 -5.59 12.16
N GLU A 161 0.55 -6.58 13.04
CA GLU A 161 -0.15 -6.61 14.33
C GLU A 161 0.07 -5.33 15.16
N ALA A 162 1.32 -4.88 15.28
CA ALA A 162 1.68 -3.71 16.09
C ALA A 162 0.95 -2.43 15.66
N LEU A 163 0.74 -2.26 14.34
CA LEU A 163 0.02 -1.12 13.78
C LEU A 163 -1.50 -1.33 13.88
N VAL A 164 -1.99 -2.55 13.62
CA VAL A 164 -3.42 -2.85 13.72
C VAL A 164 -3.95 -2.63 15.14
N ARG A 165 -3.15 -2.97 16.16
CA ARG A 165 -3.46 -2.72 17.58
C ARG A 165 -3.62 -1.23 17.93
N ALA A 166 -3.08 -0.33 17.12
CA ALA A 166 -3.17 1.11 17.35
C ALA A 166 -4.53 1.69 16.93
N TRP A 167 -5.19 1.11 15.92
CA TRP A 167 -6.43 1.67 15.36
C TRP A 167 -7.59 1.80 16.37
N PRO A 168 -7.84 0.81 17.26
CA PRO A 168 -8.86 0.96 18.29
C PRO A 168 -8.61 2.14 19.25
N LEU A 169 -7.36 2.58 19.38
CA LEU A 169 -6.94 3.65 20.31
C LEU A 169 -6.98 5.05 19.68
N LEU A 170 -7.44 5.20 18.44
CA LEU A 170 -7.54 6.51 17.77
C LEU A 170 -8.33 7.53 18.60
N HIS A 171 -9.43 7.09 19.21
CA HIS A 171 -10.28 7.95 20.04
C HIS A 171 -9.54 8.49 21.27
N GLU A 172 -8.62 7.73 21.85
CA GLU A 172 -7.81 8.19 22.99
C GLU A 172 -6.84 9.29 22.60
N ALA A 173 -6.29 9.28 21.38
CA ALA A 173 -5.40 10.34 20.92
C ALA A 173 -6.11 11.70 20.79
N VAL A 174 -7.44 11.69 20.62
CA VAL A 174 -8.26 12.91 20.68
C VAL A 174 -8.39 13.40 22.12
N LEU A 175 -8.54 12.49 23.08
CA LEU A 175 -8.73 12.80 24.49
C LEU A 175 -7.42 13.18 25.20
N ASP A 176 -6.32 12.57 24.81
CA ASP A 176 -5.00 12.77 25.37
C ASP A 176 -3.92 12.70 24.26
N PRO A 177 -3.48 13.87 23.74
CA PRO A 177 -2.53 13.94 22.64
C PRO A 177 -1.06 13.72 23.06
N THR A 178 -0.78 13.43 24.34
CA THR A 178 0.59 13.27 24.83
C THR A 178 1.31 12.04 24.26
N ALA A 179 0.56 11.02 23.86
CA ALA A 179 1.06 9.82 23.21
C ALA A 179 0.19 9.43 22.02
N GLY A 180 0.82 9.19 20.87
CA GLY A 180 0.15 8.71 19.68
C GLY A 180 -0.40 7.27 19.86
N PRO A 181 -1.43 6.87 19.10
CA PRO A 181 -2.09 5.56 19.22
C PRO A 181 -1.12 4.38 19.13
N PHE A 182 -0.12 4.46 18.24
CA PHE A 182 0.89 3.41 18.11
C PHE A 182 1.70 3.23 19.40
N ALA A 183 2.20 4.32 19.97
CA ALA A 183 2.99 4.26 21.20
C ALA A 183 2.16 3.69 22.35
N ARG A 184 0.88 4.10 22.47
CA ARG A 184 -0.05 3.55 23.46
C ARG A 184 -0.21 2.04 23.33
N ALA A 185 -0.41 1.53 22.11
CA ALA A 185 -0.61 0.10 21.87
C ALA A 185 0.66 -0.74 22.07
N ASN A 186 1.85 -0.10 22.02
CA ASN A 186 3.15 -0.75 21.95
C ASN A 186 4.10 -0.28 23.07
N GLY A 187 3.60 -0.17 24.30
CA GLY A 187 4.44 0.02 25.49
C GLY A 187 5.15 1.38 25.59
N GLY A 188 4.55 2.42 25.02
CA GLY A 188 5.10 3.78 25.00
C GLY A 188 6.17 4.01 23.92
N VAL A 189 6.44 3.04 23.04
CA VAL A 189 7.50 3.12 22.03
C VAL A 189 6.94 3.69 20.72
N PRO A 190 7.52 4.79 20.17
CA PRO A 190 7.14 5.30 18.85
C PRO A 190 7.44 4.31 17.73
N ALA A 191 6.71 4.40 16.61
CA ALA A 191 6.78 3.45 15.50
C ALA A 191 8.20 3.19 14.98
N TYR A 192 8.96 4.23 14.62
CA TYR A 192 10.34 4.06 14.12
C TYR A 192 11.28 3.41 15.14
N ALA A 193 11.19 3.79 16.41
CA ALA A 193 11.97 3.18 17.49
C ALA A 193 11.54 1.74 17.77
N TYR A 194 10.29 1.38 17.47
CA TYR A 194 9.80 0.02 17.56
C TYR A 194 10.38 -0.85 16.44
N TYR A 195 10.32 -0.38 15.19
CA TYR A 195 10.86 -1.11 14.03
C TYR A 195 12.38 -1.25 14.09
N GLY A 196 13.10 -0.22 14.54
CA GLY A 196 14.55 -0.27 14.68
C GLY A 196 15.07 -1.32 15.68
N LYS A 197 14.21 -1.85 16.55
CA LYS A 197 14.58 -2.95 17.49
C LYS A 197 14.51 -4.34 16.85
N ASP A 198 13.80 -4.50 15.74
CA ASP A 198 13.67 -5.75 15.02
C ASP A 198 14.21 -5.59 13.58
N PRO A 199 15.40 -6.17 13.27
CA PRO A 199 15.98 -6.09 11.94
C PRO A 199 15.02 -6.53 10.83
N LYS A 200 14.13 -7.50 11.07
CA LYS A 200 13.16 -7.96 10.05
C LYS A 200 12.08 -6.92 9.81
N ALA A 201 11.53 -6.31 10.87
CA ALA A 201 10.56 -5.24 10.75
C ALA A 201 11.16 -4.00 10.10
N ASN A 202 12.44 -3.70 10.36
CA ASN A 202 13.15 -2.59 9.73
C ASN A 202 13.35 -2.82 8.23
N VAL A 203 13.81 -4.02 7.83
CA VAL A 203 13.93 -4.38 6.40
C VAL A 203 12.57 -4.32 5.70
N LEU A 204 11.51 -4.82 6.34
CA LEU A 204 10.15 -4.73 5.80
C LEU A 204 9.71 -3.27 5.64
N MET A 205 9.99 -2.40 6.61
CA MET A 205 9.71 -0.97 6.51
C MET A 205 10.43 -0.33 5.34
N GLN A 206 11.74 -0.59 5.20
CA GLN A 206 12.54 -0.02 4.12
C GLN A 206 11.98 -0.44 2.76
N ARG A 207 11.72 -1.74 2.55
CA ARG A 207 11.12 -2.24 1.31
C ARG A 207 9.73 -1.67 1.06
N ALA A 208 8.90 -1.55 2.10
CA ALA A 208 7.58 -0.93 2.01
C ALA A 208 7.65 0.53 1.56
N MET A 209 8.62 1.29 2.07
CA MET A 209 8.80 2.69 1.67
C MET A 209 9.36 2.80 0.26
N THR A 210 10.33 1.96 -0.12
CA THR A 210 10.87 1.92 -1.49
C THR A 210 9.80 1.59 -2.52
N GLY A 211 9.03 0.50 -2.32
CA GLY A 211 7.98 0.08 -3.24
C GLY A 211 6.81 1.06 -3.37
N LEU A 212 6.69 2.03 -2.44
CA LEU A 212 5.75 3.15 -2.55
C LEU A 212 6.39 4.37 -3.23
N SER A 213 7.58 4.77 -2.80
CA SER A 213 8.16 6.06 -3.15
C SER A 213 8.73 6.08 -4.56
N GLU A 214 9.36 4.99 -5.01
CA GLU A 214 9.95 4.92 -6.35
C GLU A 214 8.90 5.06 -7.46
N PRO A 215 7.83 4.24 -7.52
CA PRO A 215 6.85 4.37 -8.60
C PRO A 215 6.11 5.72 -8.55
N PHE A 216 5.84 6.23 -7.35
CA PHE A 216 5.21 7.53 -7.18
C PHE A 216 6.09 8.67 -7.73
N MET A 217 7.38 8.66 -7.38
CA MET A 217 8.30 9.70 -7.82
C MET A 217 8.63 9.58 -9.31
N GLU A 218 8.67 8.37 -9.86
CA GLU A 218 8.80 8.15 -11.30
C GLU A 218 7.62 8.77 -12.06
N ALA A 219 6.39 8.45 -11.65
CA ALA A 219 5.18 9.03 -12.25
C ALA A 219 5.12 10.56 -12.09
N LEU A 220 5.59 11.09 -10.95
CA LEU A 220 5.64 12.53 -10.72
C LEU A 220 6.63 13.22 -11.67
N VAL A 221 7.81 12.64 -11.87
CA VAL A 221 8.82 13.16 -12.81
C VAL A 221 8.29 13.09 -14.24
N GLU A 222 7.72 11.95 -14.66
CA GLU A 222 7.14 11.78 -15.99
C GLU A 222 6.02 12.79 -16.26
N HIS A 223 5.09 12.96 -15.31
CA HIS A 223 4.02 13.93 -15.46
C HIS A 223 4.54 15.37 -15.53
N ALA A 224 5.53 15.72 -14.71
CA ALA A 224 6.12 17.05 -14.74
C ALA A 224 6.88 17.33 -16.05
N GLU A 225 7.53 16.33 -16.64
CA GLU A 225 8.16 16.44 -17.97
C GLU A 225 7.10 16.61 -19.08
N ALA A 226 5.99 15.87 -19.01
CA ALA A 226 4.93 15.91 -20.02
C ALA A 226 4.16 17.25 -20.03
N GLU A 227 3.85 17.82 -18.87
CA GLU A 227 3.03 19.03 -18.74
C GLU A 227 3.80 20.34 -18.98
N ARG A 228 5.12 20.38 -18.73
CA ARG A 228 5.88 21.64 -18.68
C ARG A 228 6.78 21.91 -19.89
N GLY A 229 6.80 21.02 -20.89
CA GLY A 229 7.79 21.14 -21.97
C GLY A 229 9.22 21.09 -21.42
N ALA A 230 10.14 21.89 -21.96
CA ALA A 230 11.58 21.83 -21.65
C ALA A 230 11.99 22.15 -20.19
N GLY A 231 11.05 22.41 -19.27
CA GLY A 231 11.33 22.64 -17.85
C GLY A 231 10.65 21.62 -16.94
N GLY A 232 11.30 20.46 -16.72
CA GLY A 232 10.80 19.41 -15.83
C GLY A 232 10.74 19.80 -14.34
N LEU A 233 10.37 18.86 -13.46
CA LEU A 233 10.26 19.09 -12.01
C LEU A 233 11.54 19.67 -11.37
N PHE A 234 12.69 19.31 -11.93
CA PHE A 234 14.01 19.63 -11.43
C PHE A 234 14.81 20.53 -12.40
N ASP A 235 14.12 21.30 -13.24
CA ASP A 235 14.78 22.23 -14.15
C ASP A 235 15.69 23.22 -13.40
N GLY A 236 16.91 23.41 -13.89
CA GLY A 236 17.95 24.22 -13.26
C GLY A 236 18.53 23.64 -11.96
N VAL A 237 18.11 22.46 -11.49
CA VAL A 237 18.61 21.85 -10.26
C VAL A 237 19.87 21.04 -10.53
N GLY A 238 21.04 21.63 -10.24
CA GLY A 238 22.32 20.92 -10.37
C GLY A 238 22.66 19.96 -9.22
N LYS A 239 22.10 20.20 -8.02
CA LYS A 239 22.31 19.37 -6.82
C LYS A 239 21.01 19.14 -6.07
N LEU A 240 20.69 17.89 -5.78
CA LEU A 240 19.50 17.48 -5.04
C LEU A 240 19.89 16.84 -3.69
N VAL A 241 19.16 17.18 -2.63
CA VAL A 241 19.31 16.57 -1.30
C VAL A 241 17.99 15.90 -0.94
N ASP A 242 18.03 14.60 -0.72
CA ASP A 242 16.88 13.80 -0.30
C ASP A 242 16.92 13.63 1.23
N VAL A 243 16.08 14.35 1.95
CA VAL A 243 16.02 14.37 3.42
C VAL A 243 14.99 13.33 3.88
N GLY A 244 15.44 12.33 4.62
CA GLY A 244 14.66 11.13 4.92
C GLY A 244 14.64 10.13 3.76
N GLY A 245 15.69 10.15 2.91
CA GLY A 245 15.76 9.36 1.68
C GLY A 245 15.99 7.87 1.89
N SER A 246 16.11 7.39 3.14
CA SER A 246 16.26 5.99 3.48
C SER A 246 17.43 5.34 2.72
N SER A 247 17.16 4.35 1.88
CA SER A 247 18.16 3.67 1.04
C SER A 247 18.73 4.53 -0.08
N GLY A 248 18.22 5.75 -0.32
CA GLY A 248 18.62 6.63 -1.42
C GLY A 248 18.12 6.19 -2.79
N ALA A 249 17.25 5.17 -2.84
CA ALA A 249 16.84 4.55 -4.09
C ALA A 249 15.94 5.48 -4.94
N CYS A 250 15.08 6.28 -4.28
CA CYS A 250 14.33 7.36 -4.92
C CYS A 250 15.25 8.43 -5.54
N LEU A 251 16.20 8.97 -4.76
CA LEU A 251 17.19 9.91 -5.27
C LEU A 251 17.96 9.34 -6.47
N ASN A 252 18.29 8.05 -6.41
CA ASN A 252 18.99 7.38 -7.50
C ASN A 252 18.15 7.23 -8.77
N MET A 253 16.87 6.93 -8.64
CA MET A 253 15.93 6.95 -9.75
C MET A 253 15.87 8.35 -10.39
N ILE A 254 15.69 9.41 -9.58
CA ILE A 254 15.60 10.79 -10.08
C ILE A 254 16.86 11.17 -10.87
N MET A 255 18.05 10.91 -10.31
CA MET A 255 19.31 11.26 -10.96
C MET A 255 19.58 10.48 -12.25
N LYS A 256 19.05 9.26 -12.39
CA LYS A 256 19.13 8.50 -13.65
C LYS A 256 18.21 9.10 -14.72
N ARG A 257 17.05 9.60 -14.31
CA ARG A 257 16.01 10.11 -15.21
C ARG A 257 16.19 11.58 -15.59
N VAL A 258 16.84 12.35 -14.72
CA VAL A 258 17.06 13.80 -14.84
C VAL A 258 18.56 14.11 -14.83
N PRO A 259 19.21 14.09 -16.02
CA PRO A 259 20.66 14.27 -16.14
C PRO A 259 21.18 15.63 -15.63
N GLU A 260 20.32 16.64 -15.54
CA GLU A 260 20.62 17.97 -15.00
C GLU A 260 20.99 17.90 -13.51
N VAL A 261 20.44 16.94 -12.76
CA VAL A 261 20.80 16.69 -11.37
C VAL A 261 22.14 15.96 -11.32
N THR A 262 23.22 16.73 -11.41
CA THR A 262 24.59 16.21 -11.48
C THR A 262 25.14 15.70 -10.15
N ALA A 263 24.57 16.11 -9.02
CA ALA A 263 25.00 15.72 -7.68
C ALA A 263 23.81 15.39 -6.76
N GLY A 264 23.88 14.25 -6.07
CA GLY A 264 22.89 13.83 -5.09
C GLY A 264 23.47 13.75 -3.69
N VAL A 265 22.66 14.10 -2.68
CA VAL A 265 22.96 13.80 -1.27
C VAL A 265 21.80 13.05 -0.64
N ASN A 266 22.03 11.81 -0.22
CA ASN A 266 21.03 11.05 0.54
C ASN A 266 21.25 11.31 2.03
N PHE A 267 20.27 11.92 2.70
CA PHE A 267 20.40 12.33 4.09
C PHE A 267 19.36 11.64 4.97
N ASP A 268 19.81 10.78 5.88
CA ASP A 268 18.96 10.06 6.84
C ASP A 268 19.72 9.85 8.18
N LEU A 269 19.11 9.12 9.11
CA LEU A 269 19.73 8.70 10.36
C LEU A 269 21.01 7.89 10.08
N PRO A 270 22.06 8.00 10.93
CA PRO A 270 23.35 7.33 10.70
C PRO A 270 23.22 5.82 10.44
N ASP A 271 22.40 5.13 11.23
CA ASP A 271 22.21 3.67 11.10
C ASP A 271 21.45 3.28 9.83
N VAL A 272 20.63 4.19 9.28
CA VAL A 272 19.90 3.98 8.02
C VAL A 272 20.85 4.18 6.84
N VAL A 273 21.61 5.27 6.83
CA VAL A 273 22.61 5.56 5.78
C VAL A 273 23.70 4.49 5.74
N ALA A 274 24.14 3.96 6.88
CA ALA A 274 25.14 2.90 6.96
C ALA A 274 24.71 1.58 6.29
N LEU A 275 23.41 1.36 6.15
CA LEU A 275 22.84 0.17 5.49
C LEU A 275 22.44 0.42 4.04
N ALA A 276 22.54 1.66 3.56
CA ALA A 276 22.22 1.99 2.18
C ALA A 276 23.24 1.35 1.22
N PRO A 277 22.82 0.96 0.00
CA PRO A 277 23.75 0.48 -1.01
C PRO A 277 24.77 1.57 -1.38
N ASN A 278 25.96 1.16 -1.78
CA ASN A 278 26.96 2.09 -2.31
C ASN A 278 26.50 2.60 -3.67
N PHE A 279 26.27 3.91 -3.75
CA PHE A 279 25.96 4.57 -5.01
C PHE A 279 27.26 5.10 -5.69
N PRO A 280 27.25 5.36 -7.01
CA PRO A 280 28.39 5.94 -7.73
C PRO A 280 28.85 7.27 -7.13
N GLU A 281 30.07 7.74 -7.45
CA GLU A 281 30.69 8.98 -6.89
C GLU A 281 29.85 10.27 -7.03
N ARG A 282 28.81 10.28 -7.88
CA ARG A 282 27.85 11.39 -8.01
C ARG A 282 26.87 11.47 -6.83
N PHE A 283 26.82 10.44 -5.99
CA PHE A 283 26.10 10.38 -4.72
C PHE A 283 27.07 10.59 -3.57
N ARG A 284 26.72 11.49 -2.65
CA ARG A 284 27.47 11.73 -1.42
C ARG A 284 26.60 11.62 -0.18
#